data_AF-A0A2A2Y2H4-F1
#
_entry.id   AF-A0A2A2Y2H4-F1
#
_cell.length_a   1.000
_cell.length_b   1.000
_cell.length_c   1.000
_cell.angle_alpha   90.00
_cell.angle_beta   90.00
_cell.angle_gamma   90.00
#
_symmetry.space_group_name_H-M   'P 1'
#
loop_
_entity.id
_entity.type
_entity.pdbx_description
1 polymer ?
#
loop_
_entity_poly.entity_id
_entity_poly.type
_entity_poly.pdbx_seq_one_letter_code
_entity_poly.pdbx_strand_id
1 'polypeptide(L)'
;MASPRDIQLVGAFVAVTWEDGQEHFLTGEFLRERSPSAENMGEVDILGQRWGGDGPRQFPGVTVLGMQRVGNYAVTFEFSDGHRTGIYSWDYLRSIAADAK
;
A
#
# COMPACT_ATOMS: atom_id res chain seq x y z
N MET A 1 1.84 -14.65 10.53
CA MET A 1 1.09 -13.55 9.88
C MET A 1 1.64 -12.27 10.45
N ALA A 2 2.30 -11.44 9.64
CA ALA A 2 3.06 -10.28 10.12
C ALA A 2 2.13 -9.11 10.46
N SER A 3 1.20 -9.25 11.40
CA SER A 3 0.34 -8.12 11.78
C SER A 3 1.19 -7.00 12.41
N PRO A 4 0.95 -5.73 12.06
CA PRO A 4 1.58 -4.63 12.78
C PRO A 4 1.02 -4.56 14.21
N ARG A 5 1.90 -4.17 15.14
CA ARG A 5 1.52 -3.78 16.49
C ARG A 5 0.72 -2.49 16.46
N ASP A 6 1.20 -1.53 15.67
CA ASP A 6 0.59 -0.23 15.49
C ASP A 6 0.79 0.29 14.06
N ILE A 7 -0.16 1.09 13.60
CA ILE A 7 -0.09 1.76 12.31
C ILE A 7 -0.79 3.12 12.42
N GLN A 8 -0.10 4.18 12.01
CA GLN A 8 -0.54 5.56 12.19
C GLN A 8 -0.17 6.44 11.00
N LEU A 9 -1.01 7.42 10.70
CA LEU A 9 -0.68 8.50 9.78
C LEU A 9 0.01 9.63 10.58
N VAL A 10 1.27 9.89 10.28
CA VAL A 10 2.13 10.88 10.95
C VAL A 10 2.62 11.90 9.91
N GLY A 11 1.92 13.03 9.83
CA GLY A 11 2.18 14.04 8.81
C GLY A 11 1.97 13.47 7.41
N ALA A 12 3.04 13.40 6.60
CA ALA A 12 3.01 12.86 5.24
C ALA A 12 3.35 11.36 5.15
N PHE A 13 3.62 10.70 6.28
CA PHE A 13 4.08 9.32 6.33
C PHE A 13 3.08 8.41 7.02
N VAL A 14 3.01 7.16 6.56
CA VAL A 14 2.39 6.06 7.30
C VAL A 14 3.47 5.37 8.11
N ALA A 15 3.44 5.55 9.43
CA ALA A 15 4.30 4.86 10.36
C ALA A 15 3.71 3.49 10.68
N VAL A 16 4.50 2.43 10.51
CA VAL A 16 4.11 1.05 10.81
C VAL A 16 5.10 0.48 11.81
N THR A 17 4.60 0.09 12.98
CA THR A 17 5.38 -0.63 14.00
C THR A 17 4.96 -2.08 14.03
N TRP A 18 5.92 -2.99 13.95
CA TRP A 18 5.66 -4.42 13.90
C TRP A 18 5.92 -5.09 15.25
N GLU A 19 5.42 -6.31 15.40
CA GLU A 19 5.56 -7.10 16.63
C GLU A 19 7.02 -7.45 16.95
N ASP A 20 7.91 -7.49 15.95
CA ASP A 20 9.35 -7.71 16.12
C ASP A 20 10.11 -6.42 16.49
N GLY A 21 9.41 -5.31 16.68
CA GLY A 21 9.98 -4.01 17.04
C GLY A 21 10.57 -3.24 15.86
N GLN A 22 10.49 -3.77 14.63
CA GLN A 22 10.88 -2.99 13.46
C GLN A 22 9.84 -1.90 13.18
N GLU A 23 10.33 -0.77 12.66
CA GLU A 23 9.52 0.39 12.32
C GLU A 23 9.81 0.81 10.88
N HIS A 24 8.76 1.14 10.13
CA HIS A 24 8.88 1.65 8.78
C HIS A 24 8.02 2.91 8.61
N PHE A 25 8.57 3.90 7.92
CA PHE A 25 7.88 5.15 7.58
C PHE A 25 7.69 5.19 6.08
N LEU A 26 6.44 5.03 5.64
CA LEU A 26 6.10 4.86 4.23
C LEU A 26 5.47 6.14 3.69
N THR A 27 5.99 6.69 2.61
CA THR A 27 5.38 7.87 1.97
C THR A 27 4.11 7.48 1.22
N GLY A 28 3.20 8.44 1.05
CA GLY A 28 2.02 8.24 0.20
C GLY A 28 2.37 7.90 -1.24
N GLU A 29 3.41 8.53 -1.78
CA GLU A 29 3.95 8.26 -3.12
C GLU A 29 4.41 6.80 -3.25
N PHE A 30 5.17 6.31 -2.28
CA PHE A 30 5.66 4.93 -2.25
C PHE A 30 4.51 3.92 -2.18
N LEU A 31 3.56 4.13 -1.26
CA LEU A 31 2.40 3.27 -1.13
C LEU A 31 1.57 3.29 -2.41
N ARG A 32 1.36 4.46 -3.01
CA ARG A 32 0.57 4.61 -4.24
C ARG A 32 1.21 3.94 -5.44
N GLU A 33 2.52 4.04 -5.59
CA GLU A 33 3.30 3.32 -6.60
C GLU A 33 3.16 1.79 -6.42
N ARG A 34 3.23 1.32 -5.17
CA ARG A 34 3.12 -0.10 -4.81
C ARG A 34 1.69 -0.55 -4.53
N SER A 35 0.69 0.14 -5.07
CA SER A 35 -0.69 -0.23 -4.81
C SER A 35 -1.04 -1.60 -5.43
N PRO A 36 -1.64 -2.54 -4.68
CA PRO A 36 -1.99 -3.86 -5.19
C PRO A 36 -3.34 -3.89 -5.96
N SER A 37 -3.88 -2.74 -6.33
CA SER A 37 -5.14 -2.66 -7.10
C SER A 37 -5.00 -3.26 -8.50
N ALA A 38 -6.10 -3.80 -9.04
CA ALA A 38 -6.19 -4.28 -10.44
C ALA A 38 -5.75 -3.21 -11.46
N GLU A 39 -6.03 -1.94 -11.20
CA GLU A 39 -5.60 -0.81 -12.03
C GLU A 39 -4.07 -0.69 -12.13
N ASN A 40 -3.37 -1.07 -11.06
CA ASN A 40 -1.91 -0.92 -10.93
C ASN A 40 -1.16 -2.23 -11.22
N MET A 41 -1.72 -3.38 -10.84
CA MET A 41 -1.15 -4.71 -11.09
C MET A 41 -1.62 -5.33 -12.40
N GLY A 42 -2.71 -4.87 -13.00
CA GLY A 42 -3.36 -5.55 -14.12
C GLY A 42 -3.99 -6.88 -13.70
N GLU A 43 -4.95 -7.33 -14.48
CA GLU A 43 -5.65 -8.60 -14.32
C GLU A 43 -5.14 -9.58 -15.38
N VAL A 44 -4.89 -10.84 -15.00
CA VAL A 44 -4.53 -11.88 -15.95
C VAL A 44 -5.80 -12.65 -16.30
N ASP A 45 -6.20 -12.58 -17.56
CA ASP A 45 -7.33 -13.35 -18.06
C ASP A 45 -6.99 -14.86 -18.14
N ILE A 46 -8.00 -15.71 -18.26
CA ILE A 46 -7.92 -17.17 -18.38
C ILE A 46 -6.98 -17.64 -19.50
N LEU A 47 -6.75 -16.79 -20.51
CA LEU A 47 -5.81 -17.02 -21.61
C LEU A 47 -4.36 -16.59 -21.31
N GLY A 48 -4.06 -16.16 -20.08
CA GLY A 48 -2.74 -15.68 -19.65
C GLY A 48 -2.41 -14.25 -20.10
N GLN A 49 -3.38 -13.52 -20.65
CA GLN A 49 -3.20 -12.17 -21.15
C GLN A 49 -3.42 -11.15 -20.02
N ARG A 50 -2.43 -10.29 -19.77
CA ARG A 50 -2.50 -9.25 -18.73
C ARG A 50 -3.16 -8.00 -19.29
N TRP A 51 -4.26 -7.56 -18.66
CA TRP A 51 -5.01 -6.36 -18.97
C TRP A 51 -4.83 -5.33 -17.87
N GLY A 52 -4.54 -4.07 -18.20
CA GLY A 52 -4.21 -3.04 -17.20
C GLY A 52 -2.77 -3.12 -16.68
N GLY A 53 -2.44 -2.34 -15.64
CA GLY A 53 -1.06 -2.24 -15.12
C GLY A 53 -0.10 -1.39 -15.96
N ASP A 54 -0.58 -0.73 -17.01
CA ASP A 54 0.15 0.28 -17.80
C ASP A 54 -0.05 1.70 -17.25
N GLY A 55 -0.62 1.82 -16.04
CA GLY A 55 -0.82 3.10 -15.38
C GLY A 55 0.49 3.83 -15.05
N PRO A 56 0.40 5.12 -14.68
CA PRO A 56 1.57 5.88 -14.25
C PRO A 56 2.29 5.12 -13.13
N ARG A 57 3.61 4.94 -13.26
CA ARG A 57 4.43 4.27 -12.24
C ARG A 57 4.98 5.24 -11.20
N GLN A 58 4.69 6.53 -11.34
CA GLN A 58 5.16 7.57 -10.43
C GLN A 58 3.97 8.45 -10.06
N PHE A 59 3.83 8.73 -8.77
CA PHE A 59 2.74 9.50 -8.21
C PHE A 59 3.28 10.64 -7.35
N PRO A 60 4.03 11.59 -7.95
CA PRO A 60 4.73 12.63 -7.19
C PRO A 60 3.75 13.51 -6.42
N GLY A 61 4.05 13.75 -5.14
CA GLY A 61 3.24 14.58 -4.24
C GLY A 61 1.93 13.94 -3.76
N VAL A 62 1.68 12.66 -4.04
CA VAL A 62 0.51 11.96 -3.49
C VAL A 62 0.71 11.67 -2.01
N THR A 63 -0.30 12.03 -1.21
CA THR A 63 -0.32 11.79 0.24
C THR A 63 -1.43 10.82 0.61
N VAL A 64 -1.28 10.14 1.75
CA VAL A 64 -2.37 9.40 2.37
C VAL A 64 -3.23 10.39 3.16
N LEU A 65 -4.52 10.41 2.86
CA LEU A 65 -5.53 11.21 3.55
C LEU A 65 -6.20 10.44 4.70
N GLY A 66 -6.30 9.12 4.54
CA GLY A 66 -6.98 8.26 5.49
C GLY A 66 -6.57 6.80 5.30
N MET A 67 -6.88 5.98 6.29
CA MET A 67 -6.66 4.54 6.22
C MET A 67 -7.69 3.77 7.04
N GLN A 68 -8.01 2.56 6.60
CA GLN A 68 -8.96 1.70 7.29
C GLN A 68 -8.43 0.28 7.37
N ARG A 69 -8.53 -0.33 8.55
CA ARG A 69 -8.19 -1.75 8.71
C ARG A 69 -9.26 -2.61 8.05
N VAL A 70 -8.82 -3.59 7.28
CA VAL A 70 -9.67 -4.61 6.67
C VAL A 70 -9.52 -5.88 7.50
N GLY A 71 -10.46 -6.05 8.45
CA GLY A 71 -10.41 -7.13 9.43
C GLY A 71 -9.08 -7.14 10.18
N ASN A 72 -8.48 -8.33 10.29
CA ASN A 72 -7.21 -8.54 11.00
C ASN A 72 -6.02 -8.81 10.06
N TYR A 73 -6.17 -8.59 8.74
CA TYR A 73 -5.18 -9.07 7.76
C TYR A 73 -4.65 -8.01 6.80
N ALA A 74 -5.26 -6.83 6.73
CA ALA A 74 -4.90 -5.82 5.76
C ALA A 74 -5.30 -4.40 6.18
N VAL A 75 -4.82 -3.41 5.42
CA VAL A 75 -5.22 -2.00 5.46
C VAL A 75 -5.56 -1.51 4.05
N THR A 76 -6.52 -0.61 3.95
CA THR A 76 -6.76 0.21 2.76
C THR A 76 -6.35 1.65 3.05
N PHE A 77 -5.86 2.34 2.02
CA PHE A 77 -5.48 3.76 2.10
C PHE A 77 -6.35 4.59 1.18
N GLU A 78 -6.74 5.77 1.65
CA GLU A 78 -7.35 6.82 0.85
C GLU A 78 -6.26 7.81 0.45
N PHE A 79 -6.03 7.97 -0.85
CA PHE A 79 -4.98 8.82 -1.39
C PHE A 79 -5.53 10.15 -1.90
N SER A 80 -4.68 11.19 -1.92
CA SER A 80 -5.04 12.53 -2.37
C SER A 80 -5.36 12.64 -3.86
N ASP A 81 -4.96 11.66 -4.68
CA ASP A 81 -5.33 11.55 -6.09
C ASP A 81 -6.71 10.90 -6.30
N GLY A 82 -7.41 10.55 -5.22
CA GLY A 82 -8.72 9.91 -5.22
C GLY A 82 -8.70 8.38 -5.20
N HIS A 83 -7.51 7.76 -5.27
CA HIS A 83 -7.37 6.29 -5.22
C HIS A 83 -7.73 5.73 -3.84
N ARG A 84 -8.47 4.62 -3.81
CA ARG A 84 -8.93 4.00 -2.55
C ARG A 84 -9.16 2.49 -2.60
N THR A 85 -8.80 1.83 -3.70
CA THR A 85 -9.16 0.43 -3.96
C THR A 85 -8.07 -0.56 -3.52
N GLY A 86 -6.87 -0.08 -3.18
CA GLY A 86 -5.74 -0.94 -2.85
C GLY A 86 -5.87 -1.55 -1.46
N ILE A 87 -5.93 -2.88 -1.38
CA ILE A 87 -5.93 -3.65 -0.13
C ILE A 87 -4.52 -4.19 0.12
N TYR A 88 -3.83 -3.61 1.09
CA TYR A 88 -2.47 -3.98 1.47
C TYR A 88 -2.55 -5.01 2.59
N SER A 89 -2.41 -6.29 2.25
CA SER A 89 -2.24 -7.32 3.27
C SER A 89 -1.01 -7.02 4.13
N TRP A 90 -1.03 -7.39 5.41
CA TRP A 90 0.10 -7.11 6.29
C TRP A 90 1.40 -7.72 5.81
N ASP A 91 1.32 -8.92 5.22
CA ASP A 91 2.45 -9.60 4.62
C ASP A 91 3.01 -8.82 3.41
N TYR A 92 2.12 -8.36 2.52
CA TYR A 92 2.53 -7.54 1.38
C TYR A 92 3.11 -6.20 1.81
N LEU A 93 2.45 -5.51 2.75
CA LEU A 93 2.91 -4.23 3.30
C LEU A 93 4.29 -4.38 3.94
N ARG A 94 4.54 -5.48 4.68
CA ARG A 94 5.85 -5.77 5.26
C ARG A 94 6.91 -6.04 4.19
N SER A 95 6.54 -6.82 3.17
CA SER A 95 7.44 -7.16 2.06
C SER A 95 7.91 -5.90 1.33
N ILE A 96 7.00 -5.01 0.94
CA ILE A 96 7.36 -3.76 0.26
C ILE A 96 8.04 -2.77 1.21
N ALA A 97 7.73 -2.77 2.50
CA ALA A 97 8.35 -1.84 3.45
C ALA A 97 9.86 -2.05 3.59
N ALA A 98 10.38 -3.25 3.29
CA ALA A 98 11.83 -3.51 3.23
C ALA A 98 12.52 -2.77 2.07
N ASP A 99 11.78 -2.38 1.03
CA ASP A 99 12.29 -1.59 -0.10
C ASP A 99 12.14 -0.07 0.13
N ALA A 100 11.45 0.35 1.19
CA ALA A 100 11.27 1.76 1.52
C ALA A 100 12.63 2.34 1.96
N LYS A 101 13.10 3.35 1.23
CA LYS A 101 14.37 4.06 1.49
C LYS A 101 14.21 5.15 2.53
#